data_AF-A0A395J211-F1
#
_entry.id   AF-A0A395J211-F1
#
_cell.length_a   1.000
_cell.length_b   1.000
_cell.length_c   1.000
_cell.angle_alpha   90.00
_cell.angle_beta   90.00
_cell.angle_gamma   90.00
#
_symmetry.space_group_name_H-M   'P 1'
#
loop_
_entity.id
_entity.type
_entity.pdbx_description
1 polymer ?
#
loop_
_entity_poly.entity_id
_entity_poly.type
_entity_poly.pdbx_seq_one_letter_code
_entity_poly.pdbx_strand_id
1 'polypeptide(L)'
;MRNPLASSVSVTGISRPATPEVRIEQVDPAYVNTQRELEETFQEMHQWFQDKESEANWFKREQSCTKLRRLNAGNAPSDYHDAFLAGIKSLLDGILKAVNSLRTSLSKEGL
;
A
#
# COMPACT_ATOMS: atom_id res chain seq x y z
N MET A 1 6.56 -51.89 -39.88
CA MET A 1 5.08 -52.02 -39.75
C MET A 1 4.54 -50.72 -39.17
N ARG A 2 3.49 -50.16 -39.77
CA ARG A 2 2.83 -48.90 -39.37
C ARG A 2 1.63 -49.17 -38.43
N ASN A 3 1.24 -48.09 -37.74
CA ASN A 3 -0.03 -47.74 -37.04
C ASN A 3 -0.10 -47.97 -35.51
N PRO A 4 -0.88 -47.18 -34.72
CA PRO A 4 -1.78 -46.06 -35.07
C PRO A 4 -1.65 -44.76 -34.22
N LEU A 5 -2.34 -43.73 -34.73
CA LEU A 5 -2.82 -42.46 -34.15
C LEU A 5 -2.92 -42.36 -32.61
N ALA A 6 -2.40 -41.26 -32.06
CA ALA A 6 -2.89 -40.65 -30.82
C ALA A 6 -3.40 -39.24 -31.13
N SER A 7 -4.70 -39.07 -30.95
CA SER A 7 -5.49 -37.86 -31.14
C SER A 7 -5.02 -36.72 -30.23
N SER A 8 -4.76 -35.54 -30.80
CA SER A 8 -4.55 -34.31 -30.03
C SER A 8 -5.89 -33.83 -29.48
N VAL A 9 -6.06 -33.89 -28.16
CA VAL A 9 -7.20 -33.29 -27.47
C VAL A 9 -6.89 -31.81 -27.29
N SER A 10 -7.55 -30.95 -28.07
CA SER A 10 -7.54 -29.51 -27.80
C SER A 10 -8.17 -29.27 -26.44
N VAL A 11 -7.34 -28.87 -25.47
CA VAL A 11 -7.81 -28.32 -24.20
C VAL A 11 -8.42 -26.96 -24.54
N THR A 12 -9.76 -26.92 -24.64
CA THR A 12 -10.51 -25.67 -24.68
C THR A 12 -10.06 -24.83 -23.49
N GLY A 13 -9.40 -23.71 -23.77
CA GLY A 13 -8.78 -22.87 -22.76
C GLY A 13 -9.80 -22.49 -21.71
N ILE A 14 -9.57 -22.96 -20.47
CA ILE A 14 -10.19 -22.39 -19.29
C ILE A 14 -9.75 -20.93 -19.28
N SER A 15 -10.65 -20.00 -19.61
CA SER A 15 -10.38 -18.58 -19.44
C SER A 15 -10.18 -18.37 -17.94
N ARG A 16 -8.94 -18.11 -17.54
CA ARG A 16 -8.69 -17.59 -16.19
C ARG A 16 -9.55 -16.33 -16.05
N PRO A 17 -10.30 -16.16 -14.95
CA PRO A 17 -10.99 -14.90 -14.70
C PRO A 17 -9.96 -13.78 -14.81
N ALA A 18 -10.30 -12.73 -15.57
CA ALA A 18 -9.44 -11.58 -15.74
C ALA A 18 -9.11 -11.02 -14.35
N THR A 19 -7.83 -11.01 -13.98
CA THR A 19 -7.39 -10.30 -12.79
C THR A 19 -7.83 -8.86 -12.95
N PRO A 20 -8.57 -8.27 -12.00
CA PRO A 20 -8.93 -6.86 -12.09
C PRO A 20 -7.65 -6.05 -12.28
N GLU A 21 -7.63 -5.20 -13.30
CA GLU A 21 -6.50 -4.33 -13.60
C GLU A 21 -6.33 -3.34 -12.43
N VAL A 22 -5.34 -3.60 -11.58
CA VAL A 22 -5.00 -2.69 -10.47
C VAL A 22 -4.32 -1.47 -11.09
N ARG A 23 -5.08 -0.40 -11.28
CA ARG A 23 -4.54 0.89 -11.69
C ARG A 23 -3.78 1.48 -10.51
N ILE A 24 -2.45 1.43 -10.58
CA ILE A 24 -1.60 2.14 -9.63
C ILE A 24 -1.78 3.63 -9.89
N GLU A 25 -2.49 4.30 -8.99
CA GLU A 25 -2.67 5.75 -9.05
C GLU A 25 -1.29 6.41 -8.90
N GLN A 26 -0.93 7.27 -9.85
CA GLN A 26 0.31 8.04 -9.78
C GLN A 26 0.20 9.03 -8.62
N VAL A 27 1.19 8.99 -7.74
CA VAL A 27 1.25 9.82 -6.53
C VAL A 27 2.39 10.82 -6.67
N ASP A 28 2.11 12.08 -6.35
CA ASP A 28 3.16 13.11 -6.31
C ASP A 28 4.21 12.78 -5.23
N PRO A 29 5.51 12.72 -5.58
CA PRO A 29 6.55 12.38 -4.64
C PRO A 29 6.71 13.45 -3.54
N ALA A 30 6.96 13.00 -2.30
CA ALA A 30 7.33 13.86 -1.19
C ALA A 30 8.80 13.65 -0.83
N TYR A 31 9.54 14.75 -0.66
CA TYR A 31 10.95 14.73 -0.34
C TYR A 31 11.18 15.08 1.12
N VAL A 32 12.15 14.42 1.73
CA VAL A 32 12.60 14.65 3.11
C VAL A 32 14.06 15.08 3.12
N ASN A 33 14.38 16.05 3.99
CA ASN A 33 15.70 16.69 4.01
C ASN A 33 16.64 16.04 5.02
N THR A 34 16.09 15.38 6.05
CA THR A 34 16.88 14.71 7.09
C THR A 34 16.21 13.42 7.56
N GLN A 35 17.00 12.50 8.10
CA GLN A 35 16.49 11.28 8.73
C GLN A 35 15.56 11.61 9.91
N ARG A 36 15.91 12.63 10.70
CA ARG A 36 15.12 13.04 11.87
C ARG A 36 13.72 13.51 11.48
N GLU A 37 13.60 14.31 10.42
CA GLU A 37 12.31 14.77 9.89
C GLU A 37 11.41 13.58 9.50
N LEU A 38 12.01 12.55 8.89
CA LEU A 38 11.31 11.32 8.51
C LEU A 38 10.82 10.55 9.75
N GLU A 39 11.67 10.40 10.77
CA GLU A 39 11.31 9.73 12.02
C GLU A 39 10.21 10.48 12.80
N GLU A 40 10.31 11.80 12.90
CA GLU A 40 9.29 12.66 13.52
C GLU A 40 7.95 12.54 12.79
N THR A 41 7.98 12.48 11.44
CA THR A 41 6.79 12.25 10.62
C THR A 41 6.10 10.93 10.98
N PHE A 42 6.85 9.83 11.12
CA PHE A 42 6.27 8.53 11.50
C PHE A 42 5.73 8.53 12.94
N GLN A 43 6.44 9.17 13.86
CA GLN A 43 6.00 9.29 15.25
C GLN A 43 4.68 10.06 15.35
N GLU A 44 4.55 11.16 14.61
CA GLU A 44 3.31 11.93 14.52
C GLU A 44 2.17 11.11 13.93
N MET A 45 2.42 10.28 12.92
CA MET A 45 1.38 9.41 12.34
C MET A 45 0.85 8.41 13.35
N HIS A 46 1.72 7.86 14.21
CA HIS A 46 1.37 6.77 15.13
C HIS A 46 0.21 7.13 16.07
N GLN A 47 0.15 8.39 16.52
CA GLN A 47 -0.88 8.86 17.45
C GLN A 47 -2.31 8.72 16.87
N TRP A 48 -2.47 8.84 15.55
CA TRP A 48 -3.78 8.79 14.91
C TRP A 48 -4.36 7.38 14.84
N PHE A 49 -3.51 6.36 14.98
CA PHE A 49 -3.86 4.95 14.86
C PHE A 49 -3.99 4.20 16.21
N GLN A 50 -3.71 4.86 17.34
CA GLN A 50 -3.74 4.21 18.67
C GLN A 50 -5.14 3.72 19.04
N ASP A 51 -6.14 4.58 18.90
CA ASP A 51 -7.52 4.28 19.28
C ASP A 51 -8.35 3.68 18.14
N LYS A 52 -9.65 3.46 18.38
CA LYS A 52 -10.61 3.14 17.33
C LYS A 52 -10.78 4.31 16.36
N GLU A 53 -11.18 4.01 15.13
CA GLU A 53 -11.56 5.05 14.18
C GLU A 53 -12.71 5.90 14.75
N SER A 54 -12.63 7.22 14.58
CA SER A 54 -13.63 8.19 15.02
C SER A 54 -13.68 9.40 14.08
N GLU A 55 -14.72 10.24 14.21
CA GLU A 55 -14.84 11.50 13.47
C GLU A 55 -13.62 12.42 13.65
N ALA A 56 -12.96 12.35 14.81
CA ALA A 56 -11.82 13.20 15.12
C ALA A 56 -10.51 12.73 14.45
N ASN A 57 -10.38 11.45 14.10
CA ASN A 57 -9.10 10.88 13.64
C ASN A 57 -9.11 10.32 12.22
N TRP A 58 -10.27 9.99 11.63
CA TRP A 58 -10.32 9.32 10.31
C TRP A 58 -9.59 10.13 9.22
N PHE A 59 -9.77 11.46 9.21
CA PHE A 59 -9.15 12.33 8.22
C PHE A 59 -7.62 12.43 8.40
N LYS A 60 -7.13 12.27 9.65
CA LYS A 60 -5.68 12.22 9.92
C LYS A 60 -5.08 10.88 9.54
N ARG A 61 -5.82 9.78 9.67
CA ARG A 61 -5.42 8.47 9.16
C ARG A 61 -5.31 8.48 7.64
N GLU A 62 -6.29 9.07 6.97
CA GLU A 62 -6.32 9.19 5.50
C GLU A 62 -5.09 9.97 5.00
N GLN A 63 -4.86 11.16 5.57
CA GLN A 63 -3.66 11.96 5.25
C GLN A 63 -2.35 11.23 5.54
N SER A 64 -2.30 10.42 6.60
CA SER A 64 -1.12 9.63 6.93
C SER A 64 -0.84 8.61 5.83
N CYS A 65 -1.86 7.86 5.37
CA CYS A 65 -1.73 6.89 4.28
C CYS A 65 -1.31 7.56 2.96
N THR A 66 -1.94 8.66 2.57
CA THR A 66 -1.53 9.42 1.39
C THR A 66 -0.08 9.90 1.52
N LYS A 67 0.32 10.44 2.68
CA LYS A 67 1.70 10.90 2.93
C LYS A 67 2.70 9.75 2.85
N LEU A 68 2.38 8.55 3.36
CA LEU A 68 3.22 7.36 3.24
C LEU A 68 3.47 6.99 1.77
N ARG A 69 2.42 7.02 0.94
CA ARG A 69 2.54 6.76 -0.50
C ARG A 69 3.44 7.80 -1.19
N ARG A 70 3.30 9.08 -0.83
CA ARG A 70 4.15 10.17 -1.35
C ARG A 70 5.61 10.00 -0.94
N LEU A 71 5.88 9.64 0.32
CA LEU A 71 7.24 9.37 0.82
C LEU A 71 7.87 8.18 0.09
N ASN A 72 7.10 7.11 -0.15
CA ASN A 72 7.56 5.95 -0.92
C ASN A 72 7.89 6.29 -2.37
N ALA A 73 7.17 7.24 -2.98
CA ALA A 73 7.46 7.71 -4.34
C ALA A 73 8.63 8.72 -4.40
N GLY A 74 9.01 9.32 -3.27
CA GLY A 74 10.09 10.30 -3.17
C GLY A 74 11.45 9.70 -2.86
N ASN A 75 12.28 10.47 -2.16
CA ASN A 75 13.66 10.07 -1.86
C ASN A 75 13.80 9.17 -0.62
N ALA A 76 12.76 9.03 0.22
CA ALA A 76 12.87 8.33 1.50
C ALA A 76 13.38 6.87 1.41
N PRO A 77 12.89 6.01 0.48
CA PRO A 77 13.37 4.63 0.38
C PRO A 77 14.83 4.51 -0.07
N SER A 78 15.35 5.53 -0.77
CA SER A 78 16.71 5.55 -1.34
C SER A 78 17.70 6.21 -0.39
N ASP A 79 17.37 7.41 0.11
CA ASP A 79 18.29 8.26 0.89
C ASP A 79 18.27 7.91 2.39
N TYR A 80 17.15 7.36 2.89
CA TYR A 80 16.93 7.07 4.32
C TYR A 80 16.37 5.65 4.54
N HIS A 81 16.90 4.68 3.79
CA HIS A 81 16.36 3.32 3.67
C HIS A 81 15.99 2.65 5.00
N ASP A 82 16.93 2.59 5.95
CA ASP A 82 16.74 1.89 7.22
C ASP A 82 15.66 2.54 8.08
N ALA A 83 15.69 3.87 8.19
CA ALA A 83 14.69 4.64 8.93
C ALA A 83 13.30 4.54 8.28
N PHE A 84 13.24 4.58 6.94
CA PHE A 84 12.01 4.40 6.18
C PHE A 84 11.39 3.02 6.44
N LEU A 85 12.17 1.94 6.31
CA LEU A 85 11.68 0.58 6.55
C LEU A 85 11.26 0.37 8.02
N ALA A 86 12.00 0.92 8.98
CA ALA A 86 11.62 0.86 10.39
C ALA A 86 10.28 1.58 10.66
N GLY A 87 10.08 2.76 10.07
CA GLY A 87 8.84 3.52 10.17
C GLY A 87 7.63 2.85 9.53
N ILE A 88 7.80 2.27 8.33
CA ILE A 88 6.72 1.50 7.69
C ILE A 88 6.32 0.29 8.55
N LYS A 89 7.30 -0.44 9.11
CA LYS A 89 7.03 -1.58 9.99
C LYS A 89 6.31 -1.16 11.28
N SER A 90 6.67 -0.02 11.86
CA SER A 90 6.02 0.48 13.08
C SER A 90 4.58 0.96 12.84
N LEU A 91 4.24 1.37 11.62
CA LEU A 91 2.90 1.80 11.23
C LEU A 91 2.03 0.70 10.61
N LEU A 92 2.52 -0.54 10.48
CA LEU A 92 1.83 -1.63 9.79
C LEU A 92 0.43 -1.90 10.35
N ASP A 93 0.27 -1.90 11.68
CA ASP A 93 -1.05 -2.03 12.32
C ASP A 93 -1.99 -0.85 11.98
N GLY A 94 -1.45 0.37 11.92
CA GLY A 94 -2.19 1.56 11.51
C GLY A 94 -2.67 1.49 10.07
N ILE A 95 -1.81 1.04 9.15
CA ILE A 95 -2.15 0.85 7.74
C ILE A 95 -3.26 -0.21 7.62
N LEU A 96 -3.15 -1.34 8.32
CA LEU A 96 -4.21 -2.36 8.33
C LEU A 96 -5.53 -1.82 8.89
N LYS A 97 -5.50 -0.97 9.92
CA LYS A 97 -6.70 -0.27 10.42
C LYS A 97 -7.31 0.66 9.38
N ALA A 98 -6.51 1.38 8.58
CA ALA A 98 -7.01 2.23 7.51
C ALA A 98 -7.67 1.41 6.39
N VAL A 99 -7.03 0.33 5.94
CA VAL A 99 -7.56 -0.58 4.90
C VAL A 99 -8.92 -1.16 5.31
N ASN A 100 -9.08 -1.51 6.59
CA ASN A 100 -10.33 -2.05 7.14
C ASN A 100 -11.39 -0.99 7.50
N SER A 101 -11.17 0.29 7.15
CA SER A 101 -12.18 1.33 7.35
C SER A 101 -13.42 1.08 6.49
N LEU A 102 -14.60 1.40 7.02
CA LEU A 102 -15.84 1.43 6.24
C LEU A 102 -15.95 2.67 5.36
N ARG A 103 -15.10 3.67 5.59
CA ARG A 103 -15.03 4.88 4.76
C ARG A 103 -14.24 4.54 3.51
N THR A 104 -14.91 4.61 2.37
CA THR A 104 -14.31 4.26 1.07
C THR A 104 -13.08 5.10 0.75
N SER A 105 -13.05 6.38 1.13
CA SER A 105 -11.89 7.24 0.93
C SER A 105 -10.67 6.76 1.75
N LEU A 106 -10.85 6.49 3.04
CA LEU A 106 -9.79 6.02 3.93
C LEU A 106 -9.30 4.61 3.55
N SER A 107 -10.23 3.69 3.27
CA SER A 107 -9.90 2.33 2.83
C SER A 107 -9.12 2.34 1.50
N LYS A 108 -9.53 3.20 0.55
CA LYS A 108 -8.82 3.39 -0.72
C LYS A 108 -7.39 3.89 -0.51
N GLU A 109 -7.17 4.89 0.35
CA GLU A 109 -5.83 5.45 0.57
C GLU A 109 -4.89 4.50 1.32
N GLY A 110 -5.43 3.55 2.10
CA GLY A 110 -4.65 2.52 2.78
C GLY A 110 -4.15 1.39 1.87
N LEU A 111 -4.72 1.23 0.68
CA LEU A 111 -4.39 0.21 -0.32
C LEU A 111 -3.34 0.70 -1.33
#